data_AF-A0A1H3U3T1-F1
#
_entry.id   AF-A0A1H3U3T1-F1
#
_cell.length_a   1.000
_cell.length_b   1.000
_cell.length_c   1.000
_cell.angle_alpha   90.00
_cell.angle_beta   90.00
_cell.angle_gamma   90.00
#
_symmetry.space_group_name_H-M   'P 1'
#
loop_
_entity.id
_entity.type
_entity.pdbx_description
1 polymer ?
#
loop_
_entity_poly.entity_id
_entity_poly.type
_entity_poly.pdbx_seq_one_letter_code
_entity_poly.pdbx_strand_id
1 'polypeptide(L)'
;MKKKWIVFTGLLFIITAGIISSKFIINYRAEREEQDQLVREYGEAANFLALGTYHSYSEERNDIVLFPTNLTSYRLDRWQLVGQLTDHFDYPEEEIKANDWLGAHRTFIKEYNHYYQLFREGKADITIRPADLRYFIMDGATTDGLETLLNENNLDELE
;
A
#
# COMPACT_ATOMS: atom_id res chain seq x y z
N MET A 1 -3.60 25.96 58.82
CA MET A 1 -3.02 26.33 57.51
C MET A 1 -2.28 25.18 56.82
N LYS A 2 -1.38 24.43 57.51
CA LYS A 2 -0.61 23.31 56.93
C LYS A 2 -1.45 22.19 56.29
N LYS A 3 -2.59 21.80 56.89
CA LYS A 3 -3.48 20.74 56.38
C LYS A 3 -4.14 21.08 55.03
N LYS A 4 -4.52 22.34 54.82
CA LYS A 4 -5.12 22.83 53.55
C LYS A 4 -4.09 22.86 52.42
N TRP A 5 -2.83 23.18 52.74
CA TRP A 5 -1.71 23.15 51.81
C TRP A 5 -1.38 21.72 51.36
N ILE A 6 -1.35 20.75 52.29
CA ILE A 6 -1.09 19.33 51.97
C ILE A 6 -2.15 18.77 51.01
N VAL A 7 -3.44 19.07 51.26
CA VAL A 7 -4.53 18.65 50.37
C VAL A 7 -4.40 19.29 48.99
N PHE A 8 -4.08 20.59 48.93
CA PHE A 8 -3.92 21.31 47.68
C PHE A 8 -2.74 20.77 46.85
N THR A 9 -1.59 20.50 47.46
CA THR A 9 -0.43 19.89 46.78
C THR A 9 -0.71 18.46 46.31
N GLY A 10 -1.45 17.67 47.08
CA GLY A 10 -1.84 16.33 46.65
C GLY A 10 -2.77 16.35 45.43
N LEU A 11 -3.71 17.30 45.41
CA LEU A 11 -4.66 17.47 44.31
C LEU A 11 -3.95 17.96 43.03
N LEU A 12 -2.99 18.88 43.18
CA LEU A 12 -2.14 19.33 42.08
C LEU A 12 -1.32 18.17 41.50
N PHE A 13 -0.73 17.33 42.35
CA PHE A 13 0.07 16.18 41.91
C PHE A 13 -0.77 15.17 41.10
N ILE A 14 -1.99 14.86 41.54
CA ILE A 14 -2.92 13.96 40.84
C ILE A 14 -3.28 14.51 39.46
N ILE A 15 -3.59 15.81 39.36
CA ILE A 15 -3.91 16.45 38.07
C ILE A 15 -2.69 16.40 37.14
N THR A 16 -1.50 16.70 37.66
CA THR A 16 -0.28 16.74 36.85
C THR A 16 0.10 15.34 36.36
N ALA A 17 0.02 14.33 37.23
CA ALA A 17 0.24 12.93 36.88
C ALA A 17 -0.77 12.45 35.83
N GLY A 18 -2.06 12.80 35.98
CA GLY A 18 -3.10 12.46 35.00
C GLY A 18 -2.84 13.04 33.62
N ILE A 19 -2.37 14.29 33.53
CA ILE A 19 -2.02 14.93 32.25
C ILE A 19 -0.82 14.23 31.60
N ILE A 20 0.23 13.91 32.36
CA ILE A 20 1.42 13.23 31.85
C ILE A 20 1.07 11.82 31.34
N SER A 21 0.33 11.04 32.13
CA SER A 21 -0.09 9.69 31.74
C SER A 21 -1.00 9.70 30.51
N SER A 22 -1.92 10.66 30.40
CA SER A 22 -2.78 10.81 29.23
C SER A 22 -1.95 11.10 27.97
N LYS A 23 -1.01 12.06 28.03
CA LYS A 23 -0.10 12.34 26.91
C LYS A 23 0.74 11.13 26.52
N PHE A 24 1.26 10.40 27.49
CA PHE A 24 2.04 9.19 27.25
C PHE A 24 1.21 8.12 26.52
N ILE A 25 -0.03 7.87 26.95
CA ILE A 25 -0.93 6.90 26.31
C ILE A 25 -1.29 7.33 24.88
N ILE A 26 -1.57 8.62 24.66
CA ILE A 26 -1.89 9.14 23.32
C ILE A 26 -0.69 8.97 22.39
N ASN A 27 0.51 9.38 22.83
CA ASN A 27 1.72 9.28 22.02
C ASN A 27 2.08 7.83 21.70
N TYR A 28 2.02 6.94 22.71
CA TYR A 28 2.25 5.51 22.53
C TYR A 28 1.27 4.87 21.54
N ARG A 29 0.00 5.29 21.55
CA ARG A 29 -1.00 4.80 20.58
C ARG A 29 -0.71 5.32 19.18
N ALA A 30 -0.35 6.60 19.03
CA ALA A 30 -0.04 7.20 17.75
C ALA A 30 1.19 6.53 17.09
N GLU A 31 2.27 6.32 17.84
CA GLU A 31 3.47 5.63 17.35
C GLU A 31 3.15 4.20 16.89
N ARG A 32 2.31 3.48 17.65
CA ARG A 32 1.91 2.12 17.30
C ARG A 32 1.02 2.08 16.06
N GLU A 33 0.10 3.03 15.93
CA GLU A 33 -0.78 3.14 14.78
C GLU A 33 0.00 3.45 13.49
N GLU A 34 0.99 4.35 13.57
CA GLU A 34 1.90 4.64 12.46
C GLU A 34 2.71 3.39 12.07
N GLN A 35 3.24 2.65 13.05
CA GLN A 35 3.96 1.41 12.79
C GLN A 35 3.05 0.33 12.17
N ASP A 36 1.83 0.16 12.69
CA ASP A 36 0.85 -0.79 12.17
C ASP A 36 0.42 -0.41 10.74
N GLN A 37 0.34 0.88 10.42
CA GLN A 37 0.07 1.36 9.07
C GLN A 37 1.24 1.05 8.13
N LEU A 38 2.48 1.31 8.55
CA LEU A 38 3.66 0.97 7.75
C LEU A 38 3.73 -0.53 7.47
N VAL A 39 3.58 -1.38 8.49
CA VAL A 39 3.57 -2.85 8.31
C VAL A 39 2.51 -3.27 7.30
N ARG A 40 1.33 -2.64 7.34
CA ARG A 40 0.24 -2.92 6.40
C ARG A 40 0.59 -2.48 4.98
N GLU A 41 1.07 -1.26 4.78
CA GLU A 41 1.45 -0.75 3.46
C GLU A 41 2.54 -1.62 2.80
N TYR A 42 3.56 -2.00 3.58
CA TYR A 42 4.62 -2.89 3.10
C TYR A 42 4.10 -4.31 2.83
N GLY A 43 3.21 -4.82 3.69
CA GLY A 43 2.57 -6.13 3.49
C GLY A 43 1.69 -6.17 2.24
N GLU A 44 0.95 -5.11 1.97
CA GLU A 44 0.14 -4.96 0.76
C GLU A 44 1.02 -4.86 -0.49
N ALA A 45 2.08 -4.04 -0.46
CA ALA A 45 3.03 -3.95 -1.57
C ALA A 45 3.70 -5.30 -1.85
N ALA A 46 4.16 -5.99 -0.80
CA ALA A 46 4.77 -7.32 -0.92
C ALA A 46 3.77 -8.33 -1.49
N ASN A 47 2.53 -8.32 -1.01
CA ASN A 47 1.49 -9.20 -1.51
C ASN A 47 1.02 -8.85 -2.92
N PHE A 48 1.08 -7.59 -3.36
CA PHE A 48 0.68 -7.18 -4.71
C PHE A 48 1.78 -7.40 -5.74
N LEU A 49 3.04 -7.18 -5.40
CA LEU A 49 4.20 -7.34 -6.29
C LEU A 49 4.95 -8.67 -6.13
N ALA A 50 4.44 -9.57 -5.27
CA ALA A 50 5.05 -10.85 -4.93
C ALA A 50 6.48 -10.68 -4.40
N LEU A 51 6.70 -9.66 -3.57
CA LEU A 51 8.01 -9.34 -3.01
C LEU A 51 8.28 -10.19 -1.78
N GLY A 52 9.55 -10.49 -1.56
CA GLY A 52 10.03 -10.97 -0.28
C GLY A 52 10.15 -9.81 0.71
N THR A 53 10.00 -10.14 1.98
CA THR A 53 10.21 -9.19 3.08
C THR A 53 11.24 -9.75 4.05
N TYR A 54 12.10 -8.88 4.58
CA TYR A 54 12.88 -9.20 5.77
C TYR A 54 12.95 -7.99 6.69
N HIS A 55 13.13 -8.26 7.98
CA HIS A 55 13.29 -7.23 8.99
C HIS A 55 14.78 -7.02 9.23
N SER A 56 15.26 -5.80 8.98
CA SER A 56 16.57 -5.37 9.45
C SER A 56 16.42 -4.84 10.88
N TYR A 57 17.00 -5.56 11.83
CA TYR A 57 17.14 -5.11 13.21
C TYR A 57 18.44 -4.31 13.33
N SER A 58 18.35 -2.99 13.31
CA SER A 58 19.44 -2.10 13.74
C SER A 58 19.11 -1.55 15.13
N GLU A 59 20.14 -1.12 15.89
CA GLU A 59 19.95 -0.55 17.24
C GLU A 59 19.03 0.67 17.27
N GLU A 60 18.79 1.33 16.13
CA GLU A 60 18.02 2.57 16.01
C GLU A 60 16.72 2.43 15.20
N ARG A 61 16.54 1.34 14.42
CA ARG A 61 15.38 1.20 13.53
C ARG A 61 15.06 -0.26 13.20
N ASN A 62 13.76 -0.59 13.26
CA ASN A 62 13.18 -1.79 12.68
C ASN A 62 12.74 -1.46 11.25
N ASP A 63 13.64 -1.67 10.28
CA ASP A 63 13.33 -1.42 8.87
C ASP A 63 12.75 -2.68 8.21
N ILE A 64 11.68 -2.50 7.44
CA ILE A 64 11.13 -3.53 6.56
C ILE A 64 11.76 -3.32 5.20
N VAL A 65 12.48 -4.32 4.70
CA VAL A 65 13.08 -4.26 3.37
C VAL A 65 12.30 -5.16 2.42
N LEU A 66 11.92 -4.60 1.27
CA LEU A 66 11.27 -5.31 0.19
C LEU A 66 12.30 -5.69 -0.87
N PHE A 67 12.18 -6.90 -1.42
CA PHE A 67 13.05 -7.34 -2.51
C PHE A 67 12.27 -8.20 -3.51
N PRO A 68 12.62 -8.15 -4.80
CA PRO A 68 11.92 -8.91 -5.83
C PRO A 68 12.14 -10.41 -5.63
N THR A 69 11.13 -11.20 -5.95
CA THR A 69 11.23 -12.66 -6.06
C THR A 69 11.11 -13.07 -7.53
N ASN A 70 11.25 -14.37 -7.80
CA ASN A 70 10.99 -14.93 -9.14
C ASN A 70 9.55 -14.66 -9.62
N LEU A 71 8.60 -14.41 -8.71
CA LEU A 71 7.22 -14.10 -9.07
C LEU A 71 7.00 -12.61 -9.38
N THR A 72 7.91 -11.74 -8.94
CA THR A 72 7.80 -10.30 -9.15
C THR A 72 7.84 -9.95 -10.62
N SER A 73 8.74 -10.55 -11.40
CA SER A 73 8.84 -10.30 -12.85
C SER A 73 7.52 -10.58 -13.56
N TYR A 74 6.89 -11.73 -13.30
CA TYR A 74 5.60 -12.07 -13.92
C TYR A 74 4.52 -11.03 -13.64
N ARG A 75 4.51 -10.42 -12.46
CA ARG A 75 3.53 -9.37 -12.12
C ARG A 75 3.87 -8.04 -12.78
N LEU A 76 5.15 -7.70 -12.87
CA LEU A 76 5.61 -6.51 -13.57
C LEU A 76 5.31 -6.60 -15.06
N ASP A 77 5.55 -7.76 -15.69
CA ASP A 77 5.27 -7.95 -17.10
C ASP A 77 3.76 -7.83 -17.40
N ARG A 78 2.91 -8.43 -16.55
CA ARG A 78 1.45 -8.31 -16.69
C ARG A 78 0.95 -6.90 -16.42
N TRP A 79 1.56 -6.16 -15.49
CA TRP A 79 1.25 -4.74 -15.31
C TRP A 79 1.67 -3.94 -16.54
N GLN A 80 2.83 -4.21 -17.12
CA GLN A 80 3.25 -3.57 -18.37
C GLN A 80 2.25 -3.84 -19.51
N LEU A 81 1.70 -5.05 -19.61
CA LEU A 81 0.63 -5.37 -20.56
C LEU A 81 -0.64 -4.56 -20.29
N VAL A 82 -1.06 -4.43 -19.03
CA VAL A 82 -2.20 -3.58 -18.67
C VAL A 82 -1.99 -2.13 -19.09
N GLY A 83 -0.78 -1.59 -18.92
CA GLY A 83 -0.48 -0.22 -19.37
C GLY A 83 -0.44 -0.06 -20.90
N GLN A 84 -0.33 -1.14 -21.66
CA GLN A 84 -0.49 -1.12 -23.11
C GLN A 84 -1.97 -1.21 -23.54
N LEU A 85 -2.82 -1.80 -22.70
CA LEU A 85 -4.26 -1.96 -22.98
C LEU A 85 -5.07 -0.70 -22.68
N THR A 86 -4.60 0.17 -21.78
CA THR A 86 -5.34 1.35 -21.36
C THR A 86 -4.43 2.50 -20.98
N ASP A 87 -4.78 3.72 -21.40
CA ASP A 87 -4.07 4.97 -21.07
C ASP A 87 -4.23 5.40 -19.59
N HIS A 88 -4.81 4.56 -18.74
CA HIS A 88 -5.10 4.86 -17.33
C HIS A 88 -4.17 4.16 -16.34
N PHE A 89 -3.33 3.26 -16.82
CA PHE A 89 -2.32 2.57 -16.02
C PHE A 89 -0.96 2.78 -16.66
N ASP A 90 -0.05 3.41 -15.94
CA ASP A 90 1.33 3.54 -16.40
C ASP A 90 2.17 2.44 -15.75
N TYR A 91 3.18 1.96 -16.49
CA TYR A 91 4.19 1.08 -15.91
C TYR A 91 5.19 1.94 -15.10
N PRO A 92 5.37 1.69 -13.79
CA PRO A 92 6.20 2.54 -12.91
C PRO A 92 7.69 2.23 -13.07
N GLU A 93 8.22 2.49 -14.27
CA GLU A 93 9.57 2.09 -14.67
C GLU A 93 10.65 2.72 -13.77
N GLU A 94 10.48 3.98 -13.39
CA GLU A 94 11.47 4.72 -12.60
C GLU A 94 11.54 4.22 -11.16
N GLU A 95 10.40 3.93 -10.53
CA GLU A 95 10.33 3.33 -9.20
C GLU A 95 10.96 1.93 -9.19
N ILE A 96 10.69 1.12 -10.21
CA ILE A 96 11.27 -0.22 -10.35
C ILE A 96 12.79 -0.15 -10.49
N LYS A 97 13.31 0.75 -11.35
CA LYS A 97 14.77 0.96 -11.50
C LYS A 97 15.41 1.42 -10.20
N ALA A 98 14.71 2.24 -9.42
CA ALA A 98 15.19 2.74 -8.13
C ALA A 98 15.06 1.72 -6.98
N ASN A 99 14.47 0.54 -7.21
CA ASN A 99 14.04 -0.41 -6.17
C ASN A 99 13.06 0.20 -5.15
N ASP A 100 12.32 1.25 -5.54
CA ASP A 100 11.26 1.84 -4.72
C ASP A 100 9.95 1.06 -4.91
N TRP A 101 9.92 -0.15 -4.36
CA TRP A 101 8.78 -1.06 -4.48
C TRP A 101 7.50 -0.50 -3.86
N LEU A 102 7.64 0.28 -2.78
CA LEU A 102 6.51 0.92 -2.13
C LEU A 102 5.97 2.06 -3.00
N GLY A 103 6.86 2.85 -3.62
CA GLY A 103 6.51 3.85 -4.61
C GLY A 103 5.75 3.24 -5.79
N ALA A 104 6.28 2.16 -6.37
CA ALA A 104 5.60 1.43 -7.43
C ALA A 104 4.19 1.01 -7.00
N HIS A 105 4.02 0.32 -5.87
CA HIS A 105 2.69 -0.08 -5.39
C HIS A 105 1.74 1.12 -5.16
N ARG A 106 2.25 2.26 -4.69
CA ARG A 106 1.44 3.48 -4.54
C ARG A 106 0.98 4.04 -5.88
N THR A 107 1.82 3.97 -6.93
CA THR A 107 1.43 4.32 -8.30
C THR A 107 0.26 3.45 -8.77
N PHE A 108 0.34 2.13 -8.56
CA PHE A 108 -0.79 1.23 -8.86
C PHE A 108 -2.07 1.65 -8.14
N ILE A 109 -2.01 1.86 -6.82
CA ILE A 109 -3.20 2.23 -6.03
C ILE A 109 -3.84 3.52 -6.56
N LYS A 110 -3.02 4.51 -6.88
CA LYS A 110 -3.48 5.81 -7.40
C LYS A 110 -4.22 5.62 -8.73
N GLU A 111 -3.62 4.91 -9.68
CA GLU A 111 -4.18 4.64 -11.00
C GLU A 111 -5.42 3.78 -10.91
N TYR A 112 -5.38 2.70 -10.13
CA TYR A 112 -6.51 1.83 -9.87
C TYR A 112 -7.70 2.60 -9.31
N ASN A 113 -7.48 3.48 -8.33
CA ASN A 113 -8.54 4.30 -7.76
C ASN A 113 -9.10 5.28 -8.78
N HIS A 114 -8.25 5.88 -9.63
CA HIS A 114 -8.71 6.76 -10.70
C HIS A 114 -9.57 6.00 -11.72
N TYR A 115 -9.06 4.88 -12.23
CA TYR A 115 -9.76 3.98 -13.15
C TYR A 115 -11.08 3.47 -12.57
N TYR A 116 -11.11 3.12 -11.28
CA TYR A 116 -12.32 2.71 -10.57
C TYR A 116 -13.39 3.81 -10.55
N GLN A 117 -13.01 5.08 -10.35
CA GLN A 117 -13.98 6.18 -10.41
C GLN A 117 -14.52 6.36 -11.83
N LEU A 118 -13.67 6.32 -12.85
CA LEU A 118 -14.09 6.43 -14.25
C LEU A 118 -15.06 5.30 -14.63
N PHE A 119 -14.76 4.06 -14.22
CA PHE A 119 -15.67 2.91 -14.39
C PHE A 119 -17.02 3.15 -13.72
N ARG A 120 -17.02 3.62 -12.47
CA ARG A 120 -18.25 3.89 -11.70
C ARG A 120 -19.09 5.02 -12.32
N GLU A 121 -18.44 6.01 -12.91
CA GLU A 121 -19.09 7.10 -13.65
C GLU A 121 -19.67 6.66 -15.00
N GLY A 122 -19.39 5.42 -15.45
CA GLY A 122 -19.90 4.88 -16.71
C GLY A 122 -19.25 5.54 -17.93
N LYS A 123 -17.98 5.90 -17.83
CA LYS A 123 -17.20 6.44 -18.95
C LYS A 123 -17.13 5.39 -20.07
N ALA A 124 -17.45 5.80 -21.30
CA ALA A 124 -17.71 4.89 -22.42
C ALA A 124 -16.46 4.13 -22.91
N ASP A 125 -15.27 4.66 -22.65
CA ASP A 125 -13.96 4.10 -22.93
C ASP A 125 -13.51 3.05 -21.89
N ILE A 126 -14.21 2.94 -20.75
CA ILE A 126 -13.87 2.00 -19.68
C ILE A 126 -14.77 0.77 -19.74
N THR A 127 -14.28 -0.29 -20.38
CA THR A 127 -15.04 -1.53 -20.59
C THR A 127 -14.64 -2.66 -19.63
N ILE A 128 -13.40 -2.64 -19.14
CA ILE A 128 -12.86 -3.68 -18.24
C ILE A 128 -13.17 -3.31 -16.80
N ARG A 129 -13.63 -4.27 -16.00
CA ARG A 129 -13.85 -4.03 -14.57
C ARG A 129 -12.48 -3.84 -13.89
N PRO A 130 -12.34 -2.86 -12.97
CA PRO A 130 -11.09 -2.63 -12.26
C PRO A 130 -10.54 -3.90 -11.59
N ALA A 131 -11.42 -4.70 -10.98
CA ALA A 131 -11.04 -5.94 -10.33
C ALA A 131 -10.38 -6.95 -11.29
N ASP A 132 -10.84 -7.01 -12.55
CA ASP A 132 -10.30 -7.95 -13.54
C ASP A 132 -8.85 -7.58 -13.88
N LEU A 133 -8.53 -6.28 -14.04
CA LEU A 133 -7.16 -5.80 -14.24
C LEU A 133 -6.26 -6.15 -13.04
N ARG A 134 -6.75 -5.94 -11.82
CA ARG A 134 -6.00 -6.26 -10.60
C ARG A 134 -5.72 -7.76 -10.48
N TYR A 135 -6.71 -8.61 -10.75
CA TYR A 135 -6.52 -10.06 -10.70
C TYR A 135 -5.54 -10.51 -11.77
N PHE A 136 -5.73 -10.06 -13.01
CA PHE A 136 -4.79 -10.35 -14.09
C PHE A 136 -3.34 -10.02 -13.71
N ILE A 137 -3.06 -8.84 -13.15
CA ILE A 137 -1.70 -8.48 -12.69
C ILE A 137 -1.21 -9.41 -11.57
N MET A 138 -2.07 -9.78 -10.62
CA MET A 138 -1.67 -10.55 -9.44
C MET A 138 -1.48 -12.05 -9.72
N ASP A 139 -2.42 -12.67 -10.42
CA ASP A 139 -2.54 -14.13 -10.56
C ASP A 139 -2.72 -14.61 -12.02
N GLY A 140 -3.00 -13.70 -12.95
CA GLY A 140 -3.09 -14.01 -14.38
C GLY A 140 -4.50 -14.40 -14.78
N ALA A 141 -5.47 -14.26 -13.86
CA ALA A 141 -6.86 -14.53 -14.17
C ALA A 141 -7.38 -13.58 -15.24
N THR A 142 -7.82 -14.16 -16.34
CA THR A 142 -8.51 -13.45 -17.42
C THR A 142 -10.02 -13.67 -17.37
N THR A 143 -10.75 -12.69 -17.88
CA THR A 143 -12.19 -12.76 -18.15
C THR A 143 -12.41 -12.62 -19.64
N ASP A 144 -13.55 -13.07 -20.16
CA ASP A 144 -13.87 -13.01 -21.60
C ASP A 144 -13.60 -11.61 -22.21
N GLY A 145 -13.90 -10.54 -21.46
CA GLY A 145 -13.67 -9.17 -21.89
C GLY A 145 -12.18 -8.77 -21.94
N LEU A 146 -11.38 -9.22 -20.97
CA LEU A 146 -9.95 -8.95 -20.92
C LEU A 146 -9.19 -9.79 -21.95
N GLU A 147 -9.54 -11.06 -22.09
CA GLU A 147 -8.97 -11.98 -23.10
C GLU A 147 -9.24 -11.47 -24.52
N THR A 148 -10.46 -10.97 -24.78
CA THR A 148 -10.78 -10.35 -26.08
C THR A 148 -9.85 -9.17 -26.37
N LEU A 149 -9.63 -8.28 -25.39
CA LEU A 149 -8.78 -7.10 -25.58
C LEU A 149 -7.30 -7.44 -25.73
N LEU A 150 -6.80 -8.43 -24.98
CA LEU A 150 -5.44 -8.96 -25.14
C LEU A 150 -5.23 -9.48 -26.58
N ASN A 151 -6.16 -10.31 -27.07
CA ASN A 151 -6.12 -10.85 -28.42
C ASN A 151 -6.24 -9.76 -29.51
N GLU A 152 -7.15 -8.81 -29.35
CA GLU A 152 -7.33 -7.70 -30.31
C GLU A 152 -6.07 -6.82 -30.44
N ASN A 153 -5.29 -6.71 -29.37
CA ASN A 153 -4.04 -5.94 -29.36
C ASN A 153 -2.79 -6.80 -29.68
N ASN A 154 -2.96 -8.09 -30.00
CA ASN A 154 -1.87 -9.06 -30.21
C ASN A 154 -0.90 -9.14 -29.02
N LEU A 155 -1.45 -9.08 -27.81
CA LEU A 155 -0.72 -9.24 -26.56
C LEU A 155 -0.98 -10.65 -26.02
N ASP A 156 -0.05 -11.57 -26.29
CA ASP A 156 -0.13 -12.93 -25.77
C ASP A 156 0.09 -12.95 -24.24
N GLU A 157 -0.64 -13.81 -23.53
CA GLU A 157 -0.34 -14.10 -22.13
C GLU A 157 1.07 -14.69 -22.01
N LEU A 158 1.87 -14.18 -21.07
CA LEU A 158 3.18 -14.73 -20.77
C LEU A 158 3.00 -16.05 -20.00
N GLU A 159 3.36 -17.17 -20.64
CA GLU A 159 3.35 -18.54 -20.05
C GLU A 159 4.27 -18.68 -18.82
#